data_AF-A0A3M6AEP5-F1
#
_entry.id   AF-A0A3M6AEP5-F1
#
_cell.length_a   1.000
_cell.length_b   1.000
_cell.length_c   1.000
_cell.angle_alpha   90.00
_cell.angle_beta   90.00
_cell.angle_gamma   90.00
#
_symmetry.space_group_name_H-M   'P 1'
#
loop_
_entity.id
_entity.type
_entity.pdbx_description
1 polymer ?
#
loop_
_entity_poly.entity_id
_entity_poly.type
_entity_poly.pdbx_seq_one_letter_code
_entity_poly.pdbx_strand_id
1 'polypeptide(L)'
;MALLGSGVQAIQQILGVTAVRKIKRLAIWSRQEKNAQALIEKCCGLIDPSIEIELANSVEDAITDAQVISTATSSLVPLGLFEHLEPGVHINCMGAHTPYSRELPLTLLEKSTLIVEDRKTAIDEAGEVHMHALQPEELLNEDDLFNKRTIFSSTGYAFYDLLTAAYIIRQTT
;
A
#
# COMPACT_ATOMS: atom_id res chain seq x y z
N MET A 1 -10.13 -1.97 5.48
CA MET A 1 -8.75 -1.92 4.96
C MET A 1 -8.10 -3.25 5.26
N ALA A 2 -7.28 -3.76 4.35
CA ALA A 2 -6.38 -4.88 4.62
C ALA A 2 -4.95 -4.37 4.72
N LEU A 3 -4.17 -4.95 5.64
CA LEU A 3 -2.74 -4.75 5.72
C LEU A 3 -2.03 -6.10 5.63
N LEU A 4 -1.25 -6.27 4.56
CA LEU A 4 -0.46 -7.45 4.31
C LEU A 4 0.99 -7.13 4.65
N GLY A 5 1.45 -7.61 5.81
CA GLY A 5 2.78 -7.34 6.33
C GLY A 5 2.76 -6.63 7.68
N SER A 6 3.69 -7.04 8.53
CA SER A 6 3.86 -6.53 9.90
C SER A 6 5.23 -5.87 10.13
N GLY A 7 5.86 -5.42 9.03
CA GLY A 7 7.19 -4.82 9.03
C GLY A 7 7.22 -3.37 9.49
N VAL A 8 8.36 -2.71 9.27
CA VAL A 8 8.64 -1.35 9.76
C VAL A 8 7.73 -0.27 9.17
N GLN A 9 7.15 -0.49 7.99
CA GLN A 9 6.25 0.45 7.32
C GLN A 9 4.77 0.25 7.70
N ALA A 10 4.44 -0.84 8.40
CA ALA A 10 3.07 -1.28 8.63
C ALA A 10 2.24 -0.22 9.39
N ILE A 11 2.80 0.36 10.45
CA ILE A 11 2.11 1.39 11.26
C ILE A 11 1.86 2.64 10.43
N GLN A 12 2.86 3.11 9.67
CA GLN A 12 2.73 4.31 8.85
C GLN A 12 1.69 4.14 7.75
N GLN A 13 1.56 2.95 7.18
CA GLN A 13 0.49 2.64 6.22
C GLN A 13 -0.90 2.74 6.85
N ILE A 14 -1.09 2.18 8.05
CA ILE A 14 -2.36 2.29 8.79
C ILE A 14 -2.66 3.77 9.08
N LEU A 15 -1.70 4.51 9.65
CA LEU A 15 -1.88 5.91 10.01
C LEU A 15 -2.16 6.79 8.79
N GLY A 16 -1.41 6.61 7.70
CA GLY A 16 -1.60 7.34 6.46
C GLY A 16 -2.98 7.14 5.87
N VAL A 17 -3.45 5.89 5.78
CA VAL A 17 -4.78 5.59 5.23
C VAL A 17 -5.90 6.11 6.14
N THR A 18 -5.80 5.87 7.46
CA THR A 18 -6.84 6.30 8.42
C THR A 18 -6.92 7.82 8.57
N ALA A 19 -5.84 8.55 8.26
CA ALA A 19 -5.86 10.01 8.22
C ALA A 19 -6.68 10.60 7.06
N VAL A 20 -6.84 9.86 5.95
CA VAL A 20 -7.49 10.36 4.72
C VAL A 20 -8.75 9.57 4.33
N ARG A 21 -9.04 8.47 5.02
CA ARG A 21 -10.22 7.62 4.79
C ARG A 21 -10.79 7.13 6.12
N LYS A 22 -12.12 7.17 6.22
CA LYS A 22 -12.83 6.58 7.36
C LYS A 22 -12.86 5.06 7.23
N ILE A 23 -11.96 4.39 7.94
CA ILE A 23 -11.90 2.94 8.03
C ILE A 23 -12.81 2.48 9.18
N LYS A 24 -13.55 1.38 8.98
CA LYS A 24 -14.35 0.73 10.03
C LYS A 24 -13.76 -0.60 10.50
N ARG A 25 -13.11 -1.31 9.57
CA ARG A 25 -12.49 -2.63 9.78
C ARG A 25 -11.06 -2.62 9.23
N LEU A 26 -10.12 -3.15 10.00
CA LEU A 26 -8.72 -3.35 9.65
C LEU A 26 -8.36 -4.83 9.83
N ALA A 27 -8.20 -5.53 8.71
CA ALA A 27 -7.70 -6.91 8.71
C ALA A 27 -6.17 -6.91 8.56
N ILE A 28 -5.46 -7.57 9.48
CA ILE A 28 -3.99 -7.65 9.44
C ILE A 28 -3.56 -9.09 9.18
N TRP A 29 -2.77 -9.28 8.13
CA TRP A 29 -2.13 -10.56 7.83
C TRP A 29 -0.61 -10.44 7.83
N SER A 30 0.06 -11.48 8.30
CA SER A 30 1.51 -11.63 8.25
C SER A 30 1.86 -13.11 8.14
N ARG A 31 2.93 -13.43 7.41
CA ARG A 31 3.45 -14.81 7.30
C ARG A 31 3.70 -15.45 8.66
N GLN A 32 4.12 -14.65 9.65
CA GLN A 32 4.22 -15.06 11.04
C GLN A 32 3.08 -14.39 11.81
N GLU A 33 2.12 -15.19 12.26
CA GLU A 33 0.92 -14.76 13.00
C GLU A 33 1.29 -13.91 14.22
N LYS A 34 2.29 -14.34 15.01
CA LYS A 34 2.79 -13.60 16.18
C LYS A 34 3.17 -12.15 15.87
N ASN A 35 3.65 -11.86 14.67
CA ASN A 35 4.04 -10.49 14.30
C ASN A 35 2.81 -9.64 13.94
N ALA A 36 1.78 -10.24 13.33
CA ALA A 36 0.50 -9.57 13.13
C ALA A 36 -0.17 -9.27 14.48
N GLN A 37 -0.17 -10.24 15.41
CA GLN A 37 -0.72 -10.03 16.76
C GLN A 37 -0.02 -8.89 17.50
N ALA A 38 1.32 -8.86 17.48
CA ALA A 38 2.10 -7.78 18.07
C ALA A 38 1.82 -6.41 17.39
N LEU A 39 1.49 -6.39 16.10
CA LEU A 39 1.09 -5.17 15.42
C LEU A 39 -0.31 -4.71 15.84
N ILE A 40 -1.28 -5.64 15.98
CA ILE A 40 -2.62 -5.34 16.49
C ILE A 40 -2.53 -4.68 17.86
N GLU A 41 -1.73 -5.25 18.77
CA GLU A 41 -1.50 -4.68 20.10
C GLU A 41 -0.91 -3.27 20.05
N LYS A 42 -0.01 -2.99 19.11
CA LYS A 42 0.53 -1.63 18.91
C LYS A 42 -0.51 -0.66 18.36
N CYS A 43 -1.46 -1.14 17.56
CA CYS A 43 -2.51 -0.30 17.01
C CYS A 43 -3.50 0.15 18.09
N CYS A 44 -3.69 -0.65 19.14
CA CYS A 44 -4.49 -0.30 20.32
C CYS A 44 -3.90 0.97 20.98
N GLY A 45 -4.48 2.13 20.67
CA GLY A 45 -4.07 3.44 21.19
C GLY A 45 -3.40 4.37 20.16
N LEU A 46 -3.08 3.89 18.96
CA LEU A 46 -2.56 4.72 17.86
C LEU A 46 -3.64 5.12 16.85
N ILE A 47 -4.71 4.34 16.76
CA ILE A 47 -5.80 4.58 15.81
C ILE A 47 -7.14 4.75 16.54
N ASP A 48 -8.15 5.23 15.79
CA ASP A 48 -9.51 5.39 16.31
C ASP A 48 -10.01 4.06 16.92
N PRO A 49 -10.41 4.04 18.21
CA PRO A 49 -10.83 2.83 18.91
C PRO A 49 -12.13 2.23 18.37
N SER A 50 -12.86 2.95 17.50
CA SER A 50 -14.03 2.41 16.80
C SER A 50 -13.68 1.55 15.57
N ILE A 51 -12.41 1.51 15.17
CA ILE A 51 -11.94 0.62 14.11
C ILE A 51 -11.83 -0.79 14.68
N GLU A 52 -12.61 -1.72 14.13
CA GLU A 52 -12.49 -3.14 14.42
C GLU A 52 -11.20 -3.67 13.80
N ILE A 53 -10.29 -4.21 14.61
CA ILE A 53 -9.03 -4.79 14.16
C ILE A 53 -9.11 -6.30 14.30
N GLU A 54 -8.83 -7.03 13.24
CA GLU A 54 -8.80 -8.49 13.28
C GLU A 54 -7.50 -9.07 12.74
N LEU A 55 -7.18 -10.26 13.22
CA LEU A 55 -6.11 -11.11 12.70
C LEU A 55 -6.70 -11.97 11.57
N ALA A 56 -6.17 -11.79 10.36
CA ALA A 56 -6.57 -12.59 9.21
C ALA A 56 -5.70 -13.84 9.09
N ASN A 57 -6.30 -14.97 8.68
CA ASN A 57 -5.64 -16.27 8.62
C ASN A 57 -4.93 -16.50 7.28
N SER A 58 -5.36 -15.82 6.22
CA SER A 58 -4.73 -15.81 4.90
C SER A 58 -4.77 -14.43 4.26
N VAL A 59 -4.09 -14.28 3.12
CA VAL A 59 -4.16 -13.05 2.32
C VAL A 59 -5.58 -12.83 1.80
N GLU A 60 -6.23 -13.88 1.32
CA GLU A 60 -7.60 -13.86 0.80
C GLU A 60 -8.62 -13.44 1.88
N ASP A 61 -8.47 -13.98 3.09
CA ASP A 61 -9.26 -13.61 4.27
C ASP A 61 -9.09 -12.11 4.59
N ALA A 62 -7.85 -11.61 4.55
CA ALA A 62 -7.55 -10.21 4.83
C ALA A 62 -8.15 -9.24 3.81
N ILE A 63 -8.04 -9.56 2.52
CA ILE A 63 -8.47 -8.65 1.43
C ILE A 63 -9.98 -8.73 1.15
N THR A 64 -10.69 -9.70 1.72
CA THR A 64 -12.14 -9.82 1.56
C THR A 64 -12.83 -8.54 2.08
N ASP A 65 -13.68 -7.94 1.24
CA ASP A 65 -14.39 -6.67 1.45
C ASP A 65 -13.48 -5.44 1.70
N ALA A 66 -12.18 -5.56 1.46
CA ALA A 66 -11.26 -4.44 1.64
C ALA A 66 -11.30 -3.49 0.42
N GLN A 67 -11.71 -2.24 0.67
CA GLN A 67 -11.66 -1.16 -0.34
C GLN A 67 -10.27 -0.54 -0.50
N VAL A 68 -9.43 -0.68 0.53
CA VAL A 68 -8.03 -0.25 0.54
C VAL A 68 -7.18 -1.39 1.07
N ILE A 69 -6.12 -1.73 0.34
CA ILE A 69 -5.16 -2.78 0.69
C ILE A 69 -3.78 -2.12 0.74
N SER A 70 -3.03 -2.31 1.82
CA SER A 70 -1.60 -1.94 1.85
C SER A 70 -0.76 -3.22 1.93
N THR A 71 0.25 -3.33 1.07
CA THR A 71 1.27 -4.37 1.14
C THR A 71 2.59 -3.76 1.60
N ALA A 72 3.19 -4.35 2.63
CA ALA A 72 4.41 -3.88 3.28
C ALA A 72 5.24 -5.07 3.77
N THR A 73 5.54 -5.99 2.86
CA THR A 73 6.31 -7.20 3.11
C THR A 73 7.66 -7.17 2.37
N SER A 74 8.52 -8.13 2.69
CA SER A 74 9.74 -8.42 1.93
C SER A 74 9.58 -9.62 1.00
N SER A 75 8.35 -9.94 0.59
CA SER A 75 8.08 -11.07 -0.29
C SER A 75 8.62 -10.83 -1.68
N LEU A 76 9.40 -11.78 -2.19
CA LEU A 76 9.91 -11.76 -3.57
C LEU A 76 8.95 -12.40 -4.58
N VAL A 77 7.88 -13.02 -4.06
CA VAL A 77 6.83 -13.67 -4.85
C VAL A 77 5.46 -13.09 -4.49
N PRO A 78 4.48 -13.17 -5.40
CA PRO A 78 3.14 -12.67 -5.13
C PRO A 78 2.54 -13.24 -3.85
N LEU A 79 1.93 -12.37 -3.03
CA LEU A 79 1.41 -12.72 -1.72
C LEU A 79 0.17 -13.63 -1.77
N GLY A 80 -0.64 -13.49 -2.81
CA GLY A 80 -1.89 -14.23 -2.98
C GLY A 80 -2.56 -13.90 -4.31
N LEU A 81 -3.80 -14.36 -4.47
CA LEU A 81 -4.62 -14.07 -5.63
C LEU A 81 -5.47 -12.82 -5.39
N PHE A 82 -5.33 -11.83 -6.28
CA PHE A 82 -6.06 -10.56 -6.23
C PHE A 82 -7.06 -10.43 -7.39
N GLU A 83 -7.34 -11.53 -8.09
CA GLU A 83 -8.18 -11.52 -9.28
C GLU A 83 -9.64 -11.16 -8.99
N HIS A 84 -10.13 -11.51 -7.80
CA HIS A 84 -11.49 -11.27 -7.35
C HIS A 84 -11.73 -9.90 -6.73
N LEU A 85 -10.74 -9.01 -6.71
CA LEU A 85 -10.94 -7.67 -6.17
C LEU A 85 -11.96 -6.89 -6.99
N GLU A 86 -12.84 -6.16 -6.33
CA GLU A 86 -13.78 -5.25 -6.99
C GLU A 86 -13.02 -4.16 -7.77
N PRO A 87 -13.59 -3.60 -8.86
CA PRO A 87 -12.96 -2.53 -9.61
C PRO A 87 -12.61 -1.32 -8.75
N GLY A 88 -13.42 -0.93 -7.75
CA GLY A 88 -13.12 0.25 -6.92
C GLY A 88 -12.03 0.10 -5.85
N VAL A 89 -11.29 -1.02 -5.83
CA VAL A 89 -10.26 -1.27 -4.80
C VAL A 89 -8.97 -0.52 -5.11
N HIS A 90 -8.42 0.14 -4.08
CA HIS A 90 -7.11 0.79 -4.11
C HIS A 90 -6.06 -0.05 -3.38
N ILE A 91 -4.86 -0.16 -3.95
CA ILE A 91 -3.72 -0.88 -3.36
C ILE A 91 -2.52 0.07 -3.20
N ASN A 92 -1.98 0.16 -1.99
CA ASN A 92 -0.66 0.73 -1.73
C ASN A 92 0.37 -0.41 -1.71
N CYS A 93 1.22 -0.48 -2.71
CA CYS A 93 2.30 -1.47 -2.81
C CYS A 93 3.62 -0.84 -2.37
N MET A 94 4.02 -1.09 -1.12
CA MET A 94 5.20 -0.49 -0.50
C MET A 94 6.41 -1.43 -0.41
N GLY A 95 6.17 -2.74 -0.52
CA GLY A 95 7.24 -3.72 -0.33
C GLY A 95 8.18 -3.81 -1.52
N ALA A 96 9.24 -4.58 -1.31
CA ALA A 96 10.31 -4.72 -2.29
C ALA A 96 9.78 -5.31 -3.60
N HIS A 97 9.85 -4.53 -4.68
CA HIS A 97 9.56 -5.01 -6.02
C HIS A 97 10.68 -4.56 -6.96
N THR A 98 11.22 -5.53 -7.68
CA THR A 98 12.25 -5.36 -8.71
C THR A 98 11.65 -5.77 -10.05
N PRO A 99 12.37 -5.66 -11.19
CA PRO A 99 11.85 -6.20 -12.44
C PRO A 99 11.55 -7.71 -12.35
N TYR A 100 12.23 -8.43 -11.45
CA TYR A 100 12.18 -9.89 -11.34
C TYR A 100 11.39 -10.42 -10.12
N SER A 101 11.12 -9.59 -9.12
CA SER A 101 10.48 -9.99 -7.86
C SER A 101 9.42 -8.99 -7.45
N ARG A 102 8.28 -9.43 -6.91
CA ARG A 102 7.18 -8.52 -6.55
C ARG A 102 6.17 -9.15 -5.60
N GLU A 103 5.54 -8.32 -4.78
CA GLU A 103 4.48 -8.72 -3.85
C GLU A 103 3.13 -8.95 -4.54
N LEU A 104 2.92 -8.32 -5.70
CA LEU A 104 1.69 -8.36 -6.47
C LEU A 104 1.90 -9.11 -7.77
N PRO A 105 0.94 -9.95 -8.22
CA PRO A 105 1.01 -10.60 -9.53
C PRO A 105 1.17 -9.59 -10.66
N LEU A 106 1.99 -9.90 -11.68
CA LEU A 106 2.16 -9.02 -12.85
C LEU A 106 0.82 -8.73 -13.54
N THR A 107 -0.03 -9.76 -13.68
CA THR A 107 -1.37 -9.65 -14.27
C THR A 107 -2.29 -8.70 -13.51
N LEU A 108 -2.05 -8.47 -12.22
CA LEU A 108 -2.79 -7.49 -11.43
C LEU A 108 -2.36 -6.07 -11.81
N LEU A 109 -1.05 -5.84 -11.94
CA LEU A 109 -0.50 -4.54 -12.34
C LEU A 109 -0.98 -4.15 -13.73
N GLU A 110 -0.91 -5.07 -14.70
CA GLU A 110 -1.33 -4.84 -16.09
C GLU A 110 -2.83 -4.50 -16.24
N LYS A 111 -3.66 -4.92 -15.29
CA LYS A 111 -5.12 -4.70 -15.30
C LYS A 111 -5.55 -3.53 -14.41
N SER A 112 -4.61 -2.83 -13.80
CA SER A 112 -4.89 -1.72 -12.88
C SER A 112 -4.35 -0.41 -13.43
N THR A 113 -4.94 0.70 -12.99
CA THR A 113 -4.34 2.01 -13.18
C THR A 113 -3.19 2.16 -12.18
N LEU A 114 -1.96 2.18 -12.70
CA LEU A 114 -0.76 2.32 -11.89
C LEU A 114 -0.46 3.79 -11.60
N ILE A 115 -0.05 4.06 -10.38
CA ILE A 115 0.34 5.36 -9.87
C ILE A 115 1.72 5.19 -9.22
N VAL A 116 2.65 6.11 -9.48
CA VAL A 116 4.03 6.07 -8.98
C VAL A 116 4.47 7.47 -8.57
N GLU A 117 5.49 7.59 -7.73
CA GLU A 117 6.08 8.89 -7.41
C GLU A 117 6.80 9.48 -8.62
N ASP A 118 7.70 8.68 -9.21
CA ASP A 118 8.46 9.03 -10.39
C ASP A 118 8.49 7.85 -11.37
N ARG A 119 8.01 8.10 -12.59
CA ARG A 119 7.89 7.05 -13.62
C ARG A 119 9.24 6.48 -14.03
N LYS A 120 10.27 7.33 -14.13
CA LYS A 120 11.59 6.89 -14.54
C LYS A 120 12.19 5.96 -13.48
N THR A 121 12.15 6.34 -12.22
CA THR A 121 12.60 5.49 -11.10
C THR A 121 11.81 4.19 -11.06
N ALA A 122 10.48 4.22 -11.20
CA ALA A 122 9.66 3.01 -11.20
C ALA A 122 10.00 2.04 -12.34
N ILE A 123 10.31 2.55 -13.55
CA ILE A 123 10.76 1.70 -14.66
C ILE A 123 12.14 1.11 -14.35
N ASP A 124 13.08 1.94 -13.90
CA ASP A 124 14.47 1.53 -13.63
C ASP A 124 14.53 0.50 -12.49
N GLU A 125 13.70 0.64 -11.45
CA GLU A 125 13.72 -0.20 -10.25
C GLU A 125 12.71 -1.35 -10.28
N ALA A 126 11.56 -1.21 -10.94
CA ALA A 126 10.46 -2.17 -10.90
C ALA A 126 9.99 -2.67 -12.27
N GLY A 127 10.57 -2.14 -13.35
CA GLY A 127 10.41 -2.63 -14.72
C GLY A 127 9.33 -1.93 -15.54
N GLU A 128 9.33 -2.24 -16.84
CA GLU A 128 8.55 -1.60 -17.92
C GLU A 128 7.02 -1.62 -17.75
N VAL A 129 6.49 -2.44 -16.84
CA VAL A 129 5.04 -2.43 -16.53
C VAL A 129 4.57 -1.03 -16.06
N HIS A 130 5.48 -0.20 -15.55
CA HIS A 130 5.22 1.17 -15.09
C HIS A 130 5.33 2.23 -16.19
N MET A 131 5.59 1.86 -17.46
CA MET A 131 5.78 2.81 -18.57
C MET A 131 4.62 3.81 -18.73
N HIS A 132 3.41 3.41 -18.37
CA HIS A 132 2.20 4.24 -18.45
C HIS A 132 1.62 4.58 -17.08
N ALA A 133 2.40 4.41 -16.01
CA ALA A 133 1.96 4.80 -14.68
C ALA A 133 1.77 6.33 -14.61
N LEU A 134 0.73 6.72 -13.88
CA LEU A 134 0.42 8.11 -13.56
C LEU A 134 1.35 8.61 -12.46
N GLN A 135 1.78 9.86 -12.59
CA GLN A 135 2.52 10.61 -11.59
C GLN A 135 1.58 11.54 -10.83
N PRO A 136 1.97 12.07 -9.65
CA PRO A 136 1.08 12.86 -8.81
C PRO A 136 0.45 14.08 -9.51
N GLU A 137 1.13 14.70 -10.45
CA GLU A 137 0.64 15.88 -11.18
C GLU A 137 -0.43 15.49 -12.21
N GLU A 138 -0.34 14.28 -12.77
CA GLU A 138 -1.26 13.75 -13.77
C GLU A 138 -2.59 13.33 -13.14
N LEU A 139 -2.58 12.92 -11.86
CA LEU A 139 -3.78 12.57 -11.09
C LEU A 139 -4.81 13.70 -11.04
N LEU A 140 -4.37 14.96 -11.16
CA LEU A 140 -5.26 16.12 -11.16
C LEU A 140 -6.17 16.19 -12.40
N ASN A 141 -5.85 15.45 -13.46
CA ASN A 141 -6.59 15.43 -14.71
C ASN A 141 -7.44 14.15 -14.89
N GLU A 142 -7.49 13.29 -13.88
CA GLU A 142 -8.13 11.99 -13.95
C GLU A 142 -9.45 11.97 -13.17
N ASP A 143 -10.58 12.01 -13.88
CA ASP A 143 -11.92 12.12 -13.28
C ASP A 143 -12.50 10.78 -12.81
N ASP A 144 -12.03 9.64 -13.32
CA ASP A 144 -12.69 8.33 -13.19
C ASP A 144 -11.83 7.25 -12.47
N LEU A 145 -10.92 7.67 -11.59
CA LEU A 145 -10.10 6.71 -10.83
C LEU A 145 -10.91 5.91 -9.80
N PHE A 146 -12.06 6.43 -9.35
CA PHE A 146 -12.89 5.79 -8.33
C PHE A 146 -13.57 4.49 -8.80
N ASN A 147 -13.80 4.34 -10.10
CA ASN A 147 -14.43 3.13 -10.67
C ASN A 147 -13.41 2.11 -11.19
N LYS A 148 -12.11 2.40 -11.04
CA LYS A 148 -11.00 1.60 -11.56
C LYS A 148 -10.16 1.06 -10.42
N ARG A 149 -9.55 -0.11 -10.68
CA ARG A 149 -8.62 -0.70 -9.74
C ARG A 149 -7.35 0.12 -9.81
N THR A 150 -6.93 0.70 -8.69
CA THR A 150 -5.76 1.57 -8.65
C THR A 150 -4.68 0.96 -7.79
N ILE A 151 -3.43 1.10 -8.23
CA ILE A 151 -2.26 0.62 -7.48
C ILE A 151 -1.25 1.76 -7.42
N PHE A 152 -0.99 2.24 -6.21
CA PHE A 152 0.19 3.05 -5.95
C PHE A 152 1.39 2.10 -5.75
N SER A 153 2.31 2.06 -6.71
CA SER A 153 3.50 1.21 -6.69
C SER A 153 4.71 2.04 -6.28
N SER A 154 5.06 1.99 -4.99
CA SER A 154 6.03 2.91 -4.40
C SER A 154 7.45 2.35 -4.45
N THR A 155 8.34 3.01 -5.18
CA THR A 155 9.80 2.71 -5.17
C THR A 155 10.58 3.66 -4.25
N GLY A 156 9.92 4.71 -3.76
CA GLY A 156 10.57 5.80 -3.03
C GLY A 156 11.10 6.88 -3.97
N TYR A 157 11.13 8.11 -3.47
CA TYR A 157 11.52 9.27 -4.25
C TYR A 157 12.19 10.32 -3.36
N ALA A 158 13.44 10.67 -3.68
CA ALA A 158 14.29 11.54 -2.86
C ALA A 158 13.67 12.92 -2.57
N PHE A 159 12.74 13.38 -3.42
CA PHE A 159 12.00 14.61 -3.18
C PHE A 159 11.19 14.55 -1.88
N TYR A 160 10.59 13.41 -1.53
CA TYR A 160 9.81 13.27 -0.29
C TYR A 160 10.69 13.27 0.95
N ASP A 161 11.91 12.73 0.86
CA ASP A 161 12.91 12.85 1.91
C ASP A 161 13.34 14.31 2.11
N LEU A 162 13.57 15.03 1.02
CA LEU A 162 13.92 16.45 1.06
C LEU A 162 12.80 17.30 1.68
N LEU A 163 11.54 17.05 1.32
CA LEU A 163 10.39 17.73 1.92
C LEU A 163 10.31 17.47 3.43
N THR A 164 10.51 16.22 3.83
CA THR A 164 10.51 15.83 5.26
C THR A 164 11.66 16.51 6.02
N ALA A 165 12.87 16.50 5.47
CA ALA A 165 14.02 17.18 6.05
C ALA A 165 13.80 18.69 6.19
N ALA A 166 13.29 19.34 5.14
CA ALA A 166 12.98 20.76 5.15
C ALA A 166 11.91 21.12 6.21
N TYR A 167 10.88 20.27 6.36
CA TYR A 167 9.87 20.44 7.40
C TYR A 167 10.48 20.35 8.80
N ILE A 168 11.30 19.32 9.07
CA ILE A 168 11.96 19.13 10.38
C ILE A 168 12.83 20.35 10.72
N ILE A 169 13.67 20.81 9.79
CA ILE A 169 14.55 21.97 10.00
C ILE A 169 13.74 23.23 10.38
N ARG A 170 12.61 23.46 9.73
CA ARG A 170 11.73 24.63 10.02
C ARG A 170 11.04 24.56 11.37
N GLN A 171 10.81 23.37 11.92
CA GLN A 171 10.21 23.20 13.25
C GLN A 171 11.23 23.35 14.39
N THR A 172 12.53 23.25 14.07
CA THR A 172 13.62 23.39 15.05
C THR A 172 14.12 24.82 15.24
N THR A 173 13.56 25.78 14.50
CA THR A 173 13.81 27.23 14.60
C THR A 173 12.60 27.95 15.17
#